data_AF-A0A6V7I2P7-F1
#
_entry.id   AF-A0A6V7I2P7-F1
#
_cell.length_a   1.000
_cell.length_b   1.000
_cell.length_c   1.000
_cell.angle_alpha   90.00
_cell.angle_beta   90.00
_cell.angle_gamma   90.00
#
_symmetry.space_group_name_H-M   'P 1'
#
loop_
_entity.id
_entity.type
_entity.pdbx_description
1 polymer ?
#
loop_
_entity_poly.entity_id
_entity_poly.type
_entity_poly.pdbx_seq_one_letter_code
_entity_poly.pdbx_strand_id
1 'polypeptide(L)'
;FCYSPRGSTKSCNAKEGNPFGPFWNRFNVDFVNSEFYGPYHYDVYHTDMAHQWKRKYPSVTWPVLAFTGAPASFPVQLENKALQKCVVWNDEMQNKAKNFIKEILPRGAFVGIHLRNGIDW
;
A
#
# COMPACT_ATOMS: atom_id res chain seq x y z
N PHE A 1 -6.95 -6.45 10.79
CA PHE A 1 -7.57 -7.13 9.63
C PHE A 1 -6.55 -7.89 8.83
N CYS A 2 -6.82 -9.16 8.52
CA CYS A 2 -6.05 -10.02 7.62
C CYS A 2 -6.99 -11.06 6.97
N TYR A 3 -6.61 -11.66 5.83
CA TYR A 3 -7.49 -12.60 5.12
C TYR A 3 -7.80 -13.85 5.96
N SER A 4 -6.75 -14.41 6.56
CA SER A 4 -6.75 -15.62 7.37
C SER A 4 -5.71 -15.48 8.49
N PRO A 5 -5.73 -16.37 9.51
CA PRO A 5 -4.66 -16.44 10.51
C PRO A 5 -3.28 -16.55 9.86
N ARG A 6 -2.30 -15.91 10.49
CA ARG A 6 -0.89 -15.94 10.07
C ARG A 6 -0.04 -16.58 11.16
N GLY A 7 0.97 -17.34 10.78
CA GLY A 7 1.87 -18.02 11.71
C GLY A 7 1.21 -19.17 12.47
N SER A 8 1.78 -19.52 13.62
CA SER A 8 1.30 -20.60 14.50
C SER A 8 0.16 -20.17 15.44
N THR A 9 -0.14 -18.88 15.51
CA THR A 9 -1.21 -18.34 16.35
C THR A 9 -2.51 -18.22 15.55
N LYS A 10 -3.65 -18.23 16.23
CA LYS A 10 -4.97 -17.96 15.61
C LYS A 10 -5.22 -16.45 15.46
N SER A 11 -4.21 -15.69 15.03
CA SER A 11 -4.21 -14.23 15.00
C SER A 11 -3.67 -13.68 13.68
N CYS A 12 -3.85 -12.39 13.42
CA CYS A 12 -3.27 -11.71 12.26
C CYS A 12 -1.76 -11.46 12.37
N ASN A 13 -1.19 -11.54 13.58
CA ASN A 13 0.21 -11.26 13.88
C ASN A 13 0.71 -9.95 13.22
N ALA A 14 -0.07 -8.88 13.39
CA ALA A 14 0.12 -7.61 12.68
C ALA A 14 1.50 -6.95 12.86
N LYS A 15 2.25 -7.35 13.89
CA LYS A 15 3.54 -6.79 14.28
C LYS A 15 4.69 -7.81 14.17
N GLU A 16 4.43 -9.00 13.64
CA GLU A 16 5.45 -10.04 13.52
C GLU A 16 6.40 -9.75 12.35
N GLY A 17 7.70 -9.72 12.63
CA GLY A 17 8.75 -9.51 11.63
C GLY A 17 8.96 -8.06 11.20
N ASN A 18 9.82 -7.89 10.20
CA ASN A 18 10.17 -6.62 9.57
C ASN A 18 9.61 -6.61 8.14
N PRO A 19 8.90 -5.55 7.68
CA PRO A 19 8.75 -4.21 8.29
C PRO A 19 7.54 -4.03 9.21
N PHE A 20 6.74 -5.07 9.43
CA PHE A 20 5.44 -4.98 10.10
C PHE A 20 5.51 -4.43 11.53
N GLY A 21 6.35 -5.02 12.40
CA GLY A 21 6.48 -4.58 13.79
C GLY A 21 6.94 -3.12 13.91
N PRO A 22 8.10 -2.75 13.31
CA PRO A 22 8.60 -1.38 13.34
C PRO A 22 7.61 -0.33 12.82
N PHE A 23 6.85 -0.63 11.76
CA PHE A 23 5.85 0.28 11.21
C PHE A 23 4.80 0.68 12.26
N TRP A 24 4.19 -0.29 12.94
CA TRP A 24 3.17 0.00 13.96
C TRP A 24 3.76 0.56 15.26
N ASN A 25 4.96 0.11 15.65
CA ASN A 25 5.68 0.64 16.81
C ASN A 25 5.99 2.13 16.67
N ARG A 26 6.30 2.61 15.46
CA ARG A 26 6.56 4.03 15.19
C ARG A 26 5.39 4.94 15.62
N PHE A 27 4.16 4.42 15.58
CA PHE A 27 2.95 5.15 15.94
C PHE A 27 2.37 4.72 17.30
N ASN A 28 3.11 3.92 18.08
CA ASN A 28 2.66 3.36 19.36
C ASN A 28 1.31 2.63 19.25
N VAL A 29 1.13 1.86 18.17
CA VAL A 29 -0.09 1.08 17.94
C VAL A 29 0.11 -0.37 18.39
N ASP A 30 -0.82 -0.84 19.22
CA ASP A 30 -1.00 -2.23 19.60
C ASP A 30 -2.41 -2.71 19.27
N PHE A 31 -2.52 -3.98 18.87
CA PHE A 31 -3.79 -4.58 18.45
C PHE A 31 -4.30 -5.52 19.54
N VAL A 32 -5.49 -5.23 20.06
CA VAL A 32 -6.12 -6.06 21.10
C VAL A 32 -6.77 -7.32 20.53
N ASN A 33 -7.18 -7.31 19.25
CA ASN A 33 -7.88 -8.40 18.60
C ASN A 33 -7.54 -8.50 17.10
N SER A 34 -7.83 -9.67 16.52
CA SER A 34 -7.74 -9.94 15.08
C SER A 34 -9.12 -10.06 14.48
N GLU A 35 -9.29 -9.53 13.26
CA GLU A 35 -10.49 -9.69 12.44
C GLU A 35 -10.10 -10.31 11.11
N PHE A 36 -10.74 -11.44 10.78
CA PHE A 36 -10.51 -12.19 9.56
C PHE A 36 -11.59 -11.84 8.55
N TYR A 37 -11.17 -11.24 7.44
CA TYR A 37 -12.12 -10.81 6.41
C TYR A 37 -12.35 -11.87 5.34
N GLY A 38 -11.64 -13.00 5.31
CA GLY A 38 -11.99 -14.11 4.42
C GLY A 38 -13.46 -14.52 4.62
N PRO A 39 -14.26 -14.73 3.55
CA PRO A 39 -13.87 -14.87 2.14
C PRO A 39 -13.89 -13.57 1.30
N TYR A 40 -13.96 -12.39 1.92
CA TYR A 40 -14.03 -11.11 1.23
C TYR A 40 -12.68 -10.78 0.57
N HIS A 41 -12.70 -9.99 -0.50
CA HIS A 41 -11.50 -9.54 -1.21
C HIS A 41 -11.54 -8.02 -1.47
N TYR A 42 -10.49 -7.49 -2.08
CA TYR A 42 -10.32 -6.04 -2.27
C TYR A 42 -10.79 -5.50 -3.63
N ASP A 43 -11.12 -6.38 -4.58
CA ASP A 43 -11.71 -5.94 -5.85
C ASP A 43 -13.12 -5.38 -5.62
N VAL A 44 -13.26 -4.06 -5.80
CA VAL A 44 -14.51 -3.31 -5.65
C VAL A 44 -15.13 -2.93 -7.00
N TYR A 45 -14.50 -3.26 -8.12
CA TYR A 45 -14.96 -2.88 -9.46
C TYR A 45 -15.78 -3.98 -10.13
N HIS A 46 -15.40 -5.25 -9.93
CA HIS A 46 -15.95 -6.37 -10.69
C HIS A 46 -16.99 -7.21 -9.95
N THR A 47 -17.26 -6.91 -8.68
CA THR A 47 -18.25 -7.62 -7.86
C THR A 47 -18.97 -6.67 -6.91
N ASP A 48 -19.97 -7.15 -6.17
CA ASP A 48 -20.71 -6.40 -5.15
C ASP A 48 -19.90 -6.19 -3.85
N MET A 49 -18.59 -6.47 -3.86
CA MET A 49 -17.73 -6.51 -2.67
C MET A 49 -17.78 -5.22 -1.87
N ALA A 50 -17.86 -4.05 -2.52
CA ALA A 50 -18.01 -2.77 -1.83
C ALA A 50 -19.27 -2.72 -0.94
N HIS A 51 -20.40 -3.28 -1.40
CA HIS A 51 -21.61 -3.39 -0.60
C HIS A 51 -21.45 -4.41 0.52
N GLN A 52 -20.81 -5.56 0.26
CA GLN A 52 -20.58 -6.57 1.28
C GLN A 52 -19.70 -6.04 2.41
N TRP A 53 -18.61 -5.31 2.10
CA TRP A 53 -17.74 -4.67 3.11
C TRP A 53 -18.51 -3.67 3.95
N LYS A 54 -19.29 -2.77 3.34
CA LYS A 54 -20.09 -1.76 4.05
C LYS A 54 -21.12 -2.39 4.98
N ARG A 55 -21.72 -3.51 4.57
CA ARG A 55 -22.70 -4.25 5.38
C ARG A 55 -22.06 -4.97 6.57
N LYS A 56 -20.90 -5.62 6.36
CA LYS A 56 -20.22 -6.36 7.44
C LYS A 56 -19.50 -5.43 8.42
N TYR A 57 -18.92 -4.34 7.91
CA TYR A 57 -18.09 -3.42 8.67
C TYR A 57 -18.62 -1.97 8.57
N PRO A 58 -19.82 -1.69 9.11
CA PRO A 58 -20.37 -0.34 9.08
C PRO A 58 -19.52 0.61 9.96
N SER A 59 -19.34 1.85 9.50
CA SER A 59 -18.45 2.83 10.16
C SER A 59 -18.85 3.19 11.58
N VAL A 60 -20.13 3.02 11.94
CA VAL A 60 -20.64 3.27 13.31
C VAL A 60 -20.03 2.30 14.32
N THR A 61 -19.84 1.03 13.95
CA THR A 61 -19.25 0.01 14.84
C THR A 61 -17.78 -0.28 14.51
N TRP A 62 -17.36 -0.02 13.27
CA TRP A 62 -16.00 -0.19 12.78
C TRP A 62 -15.44 1.14 12.25
N PRO A 63 -15.13 2.10 13.13
CA PRO A 63 -14.66 3.42 12.72
C PRO A 63 -13.27 3.37 12.06
N VAL A 64 -12.48 2.34 12.33
CA VAL A 64 -11.14 2.14 11.78
C VAL A 64 -10.97 0.69 11.30
N LEU A 65 -10.67 0.52 10.01
CA LEU A 65 -10.26 -0.76 9.44
C LEU A 65 -8.74 -0.77 9.26
N ALA A 66 -8.02 -1.33 10.23
CA ALA A 66 -6.55 -1.42 10.21
C ALA A 66 -6.08 -2.77 9.63
N PHE A 67 -5.48 -2.74 8.44
CA PHE A 67 -5.01 -3.92 7.72
C PHE A 67 -3.52 -4.19 7.97
N THR A 68 -3.15 -5.46 8.10
CA THR A 68 -1.73 -5.85 8.28
C THR A 68 -0.87 -5.67 7.02
N GLY A 69 -1.50 -5.45 5.87
CA GLY A 69 -0.85 -5.09 4.60
C GLY A 69 -1.82 -4.29 3.74
N ALA A 70 -1.32 -3.72 2.64
CA ALA A 70 -2.15 -2.90 1.75
C ALA A 70 -3.37 -3.70 1.24
N PRO A 71 -4.61 -3.19 1.40
CA PRO A 71 -5.81 -3.83 0.90
C PRO A 71 -6.00 -3.53 -0.60
N ALA A 72 -5.05 -3.99 -1.42
CA ALA A 72 -5.01 -3.74 -2.85
C ALA A 72 -4.42 -4.94 -3.59
N SER A 73 -4.68 -5.02 -4.90
CA SER A 73 -4.02 -5.99 -5.76
C SER A 73 -2.55 -5.61 -6.00
N PHE A 74 -1.72 -6.63 -6.17
CA PHE A 74 -0.40 -6.48 -6.77
C PHE A 74 -0.25 -7.52 -7.90
N PRO A 75 0.03 -7.11 -9.16
CA PRO A 75 0.15 -5.74 -9.65
C PRO A 75 -1.14 -4.91 -9.56
N VAL A 76 -1.03 -3.60 -9.78
CA VAL A 76 -2.17 -2.67 -9.75
C VAL A 76 -3.17 -2.98 -10.87
N GLN A 77 -4.46 -2.95 -10.54
CA GLN A 77 -5.57 -3.03 -11.50
C GLN A 77 -5.53 -1.88 -12.52
N LEU A 78 -6.01 -2.14 -13.74
CA LEU A 78 -5.96 -1.18 -14.85
C LEU A 78 -6.74 0.10 -14.53
N GLU A 79 -7.90 -0.06 -13.91
CA GLU A 79 -8.82 0.98 -13.45
C GLU A 79 -8.11 1.98 -12.52
N ASN A 80 -7.17 1.49 -11.72
CA ASN A 80 -6.45 2.28 -10.73
C ASN A 80 -5.19 2.97 -11.29
N LYS A 81 -4.70 2.62 -12.50
CA LYS A 81 -3.46 3.22 -13.05
C LYS A 81 -3.55 4.73 -13.21
N ALA A 82 -4.72 5.25 -13.59
CA ALA A 82 -4.94 6.68 -13.75
C ALA A 82 -4.78 7.48 -12.46
N LEU A 83 -4.84 6.83 -11.28
CA LEU A 83 -4.65 7.47 -9.97
C LEU A 83 -3.20 7.91 -9.72
N GLN A 84 -2.23 7.47 -10.52
CA GLN A 84 -0.85 7.95 -10.43
C GLN A 84 -0.78 9.49 -10.56
N LYS A 85 -1.73 10.13 -11.25
CA LYS A 85 -1.84 11.60 -11.36
C LYS A 85 -2.04 12.30 -10.00
N CYS A 86 -2.49 11.57 -8.99
CA CYS A 86 -2.68 12.09 -7.63
C CYS A 86 -1.39 12.02 -6.79
N VAL A 87 -0.37 11.29 -7.25
CA VAL A 87 0.94 11.21 -6.59
C VAL A 87 1.83 12.34 -7.13
N VAL A 88 1.79 13.48 -6.44
CA VAL A 88 2.57 14.67 -6.79
C VAL A 88 3.83 14.73 -5.92
N TRP A 89 5.00 14.86 -6.55
CA TRP A 89 6.25 15.07 -5.82
C TRP A 89 6.21 16.38 -5.05
N ASN A 90 6.75 16.37 -3.82
CA ASN A 90 6.93 17.59 -3.04
C ASN A 90 7.97 18.52 -3.67
N ASP A 91 7.99 19.78 -3.22
CA ASP A 91 8.88 20.81 -3.76
C ASP A 91 10.36 20.44 -3.64
N GLU A 92 10.74 19.79 -2.53
CA GLU A 92 12.11 19.34 -2.32
C GLU A 92 12.57 18.38 -3.42
N MET A 93 11.77 17.35 -3.71
CA MET A 93 12.10 16.35 -4.74
C MET A 93 12.07 16.95 -6.14
N GLN A 94 11.07 17.81 -6.42
CA GLN A 94 10.99 18.54 -7.68
C GLN A 94 12.23 19.40 -7.91
N ASN A 95 12.70 20.10 -6.88
CA ASN A 95 13.89 20.95 -6.97
C ASN A 95 15.16 20.12 -7.16
N LYS A 96 15.32 19.00 -6.45
CA LYS A 96 16.45 18.08 -6.66
C LYS A 96 16.49 17.57 -8.10
N ALA A 97 15.35 17.15 -8.64
CA ALA A 97 15.27 16.67 -10.02
C ALA A 97 15.62 17.78 -11.04
N LYS A 98 15.03 18.97 -10.90
CA LYS A 98 15.30 20.12 -11.78
C LYS A 98 16.78 20.55 -11.75
N ASN A 99 17.37 20.61 -10.56
CA ASN A 99 18.78 20.97 -10.41
C ASN A 99 19.69 19.93 -11.06
N PHE A 100 19.44 18.64 -10.83
CA PHE A 100 20.20 17.57 -11.47
C PHE A 100 20.12 17.64 -13.00
N ILE A 101 18.91 17.82 -13.56
CA ILE A 101 18.72 17.98 -15.01
C ILE A 101 19.50 19.19 -15.53
N LYS A 102 19.44 20.32 -14.82
CA LYS A 102 20.10 21.57 -15.24
C LYS A 102 21.62 21.49 -15.19
N GLU A 103 22.18 20.87 -14.17
CA GLU A 103 23.61 20.89 -13.86
C GLU A 103 24.38 19.73 -14.48
N ILE A 104 23.72 18.57 -14.64
CA ILE A 104 24.39 17.31 -15.02
C ILE A 104 24.00 16.84 -16.41
N LEU A 105 22.75 17.04 -16.85
CA LEU A 105 22.29 16.53 -18.15
C LEU A 105 22.57 17.52 -19.30
N PRO A 106 22.72 17.02 -20.54
CA PRO A 106 22.90 17.88 -21.70
C PRO A 106 21.74 18.86 -21.88
N ARG A 107 22.05 20.05 -22.42
CA ARG A 107 21.02 21.01 -22.80
C ARG A 107 20.14 20.41 -23.91
N GLY A 108 18.82 20.46 -23.71
CA GLY A 108 17.84 19.97 -24.68
C GLY A 108 17.23 18.63 -24.28
N ALA A 109 16.76 17.87 -25.28
CA ALA A 109 16.14 16.58 -25.05
C ALA A 109 17.17 15.53 -24.61
N PHE A 110 16.74 14.61 -23.74
CA PHE A 110 17.54 13.49 -23.27
C PHE A 110 16.70 12.22 -23.17
N VAL A 111 17.36 11.06 -23.18
CA VAL A 111 16.72 9.74 -23.01
C VAL A 111 17.04 9.22 -21.62
N GLY A 112 16.00 8.91 -20.84
CA GLY A 112 16.12 8.24 -19.55
C GLY A 112 16.01 6.72 -19.72
N ILE A 113 16.95 5.97 -19.16
CA ILE A 113 16.94 4.50 -19.15
C ILE A 113 17.00 4.04 -17.70
N HIS A 114 16.08 3.15 -17.30
CA HIS A 114 16.13 2.48 -16.01
C HIS A 114 16.64 1.05 -16.20
N LEU A 115 17.89 0.80 -15.83
CA LEU A 115 18.50 -0.53 -15.85
C LEU A 115 18.28 -1.20 -14.49
N ARG A 116 17.31 -2.11 -14.42
CA ARG A 116 17.09 -2.98 -13.26
C ARG A 116 17.76 -4.34 -13.56
N ASN A 117 19.04 -4.45 -13.22
CA ASN A 117 19.89 -5.60 -13.53
C ASN A 117 20.78 -6.02 -12.34
N GLY A 118 20.29 -5.77 -11.12
CA GLY A 118 20.90 -6.30 -9.91
C GLY A 118 20.74 -7.82 -9.80
N ILE A 119 21.57 -8.47 -8.99
CA ILE A 119 21.52 -9.93 -8.77
C ILE A 119 20.19 -10.41 -8.16
N ASP A 120 19.45 -9.50 -7.53
CA ASP A 120 18.15 -9.71 -6.90
C ASP A 120 16.95 -9.57 -7.85
N TRP A 121 17.21 -9.25 -9.13
CA TRP A 121 16.20 -9.04 -10.17
C TRP A 121 16.09 -10.24 -11.11
#